data_AF-A0AAP6BD15-F1
#
_entry.id   AF-A0AAP6BD15-F1
#
_cell.length_a   1.000
_cell.length_b   1.000
_cell.length_c   1.000
_cell.angle_alpha   90.00
_cell.angle_beta   90.00
_cell.angle_gamma   90.00
#
_symmetry.space_group_name_H-M   'P 1'
#
loop_
_entity.id
_entity.type
_entity.pdbx_description
1 polymer ?
#
loop_
_entity_poly.entity_id
_entity_poly.type
_entity_poly.pdbx_seq_one_letter_code
_entity_poly.pdbx_strand_id
1 'polypeptide(L)'
;MSDPVYLPMDRDEVISYLAPSWPPRPDTAYLTLPEQTVTDGAAIVYPTAGRPGTCWWVVDSTIPTQAAGVPDEALAELLPGSVLGVVPADLADTPPPS
;
A
#
# COMPACT_ATOMS: atom_id res chain seq x y z
N MET A 1 1.69 12.81 -17.03
CA MET A 1 2.01 11.63 -16.21
C MET A 1 1.21 10.47 -16.78
N SER A 2 1.71 9.24 -16.70
CA SER A 2 0.95 8.07 -17.14
C SER A 2 0.04 7.60 -16.01
N ASP A 3 -1.14 7.10 -16.34
CA ASP A 3 -2.07 6.54 -15.36
C ASP A 3 -1.45 5.33 -14.65
N PRO A 4 -1.74 5.13 -13.34
CA PRO A 4 -1.27 3.95 -12.62
C PRO A 4 -1.94 2.69 -13.17
N VAL A 5 -1.21 1.58 -13.15
CA VAL A 5 -1.73 0.26 -13.53
C VAL A 5 -1.97 -0.55 -12.28
N TYR A 6 -3.17 -1.12 -12.15
CA TYR A 6 -3.55 -2.00 -11.05
C TYR A 6 -3.60 -3.45 -11.52
N LEU A 7 -2.96 -4.35 -10.77
CA LEU A 7 -2.89 -5.77 -11.07
C LEU A 7 -3.44 -6.55 -9.87
N PRO A 8 -4.64 -7.15 -9.94
CA PRO A 8 -5.19 -7.96 -8.85
C PRO A 8 -4.40 -9.26 -8.69
N MET A 9 -4.18 -9.67 -7.43
CA MET A 9 -3.49 -10.92 -7.06
C MET A 9 -4.09 -11.52 -5.79
N ASP A 10 -3.76 -12.77 -5.50
CA ASP A 10 -4.15 -13.40 -4.24
C ASP A 10 -3.48 -12.72 -3.05
N ARG A 11 -4.25 -12.46 -1.99
CA ARG A 11 -3.78 -11.78 -0.78
C ARG A 11 -2.54 -12.44 -0.15
N ASP A 12 -2.52 -13.76 -0.09
CA ASP A 12 -1.40 -14.50 0.49
C ASP A 12 -0.12 -14.35 -0.33
N GLU A 13 -0.25 -14.23 -1.66
CA GLU A 13 0.87 -13.97 -2.56
C GLU A 13 1.43 -12.55 -2.33
N VAL A 14 0.55 -11.54 -2.23
CA VAL A 14 0.94 -10.17 -1.90
C VAL A 14 1.68 -10.11 -0.55
N ILE A 15 1.15 -10.76 0.48
CA ILE A 15 1.78 -10.80 1.81
C ILE A 15 3.15 -11.46 1.75
N SER A 16 3.33 -12.49 0.91
CA SER A 16 4.62 -13.14 0.72
C SER A 16 5.69 -12.19 0.18
N TYR A 17 5.31 -11.21 -0.66
CA TYR A 17 6.20 -10.16 -1.15
C TYR A 17 6.43 -9.02 -0.14
N LEU A 18 5.48 -8.79 0.77
CA LEU A 18 5.60 -7.79 1.82
C LEU A 18 6.45 -8.26 3.00
N ALA A 19 6.61 -9.56 3.24
CA ALA A 19 7.48 -10.09 4.28
C ALA A 19 8.95 -9.65 4.05
N PRO A 20 9.66 -9.10 5.05
CA PRO A 20 9.40 -9.09 6.49
C PRO A 20 8.68 -7.82 7.04
N SER A 21 8.19 -6.94 6.17
CA SER A 21 7.55 -5.66 6.53
C SER A 21 6.06 -5.79 6.87
N TRP A 22 5.53 -7.03 6.88
CA TRP A 22 4.14 -7.34 7.22
C TRP A 22 4.06 -8.17 8.51
N PRO A 23 3.14 -7.85 9.45
CA PRO A 23 2.19 -6.74 9.42
C PRO A 23 2.88 -5.36 9.52
N PRO A 24 2.22 -4.27 9.06
CA PRO A 24 2.77 -2.93 9.15
C PRO A 24 3.04 -2.54 10.61
N ARG A 25 4.11 -1.78 10.85
CA ARG A 25 4.42 -1.32 12.20
C ARG A 25 3.46 -0.19 12.61
N PRO A 26 3.07 -0.11 13.89
CA PRO A 26 2.43 1.07 14.46
C PRO A 26 3.17 2.36 14.12
N ASP A 27 2.43 3.46 14.00
CA ASP A 27 2.95 4.81 13.72
C ASP A 27 3.72 4.93 12.39
N THR A 28 3.52 3.99 11.45
CA THR A 28 4.07 4.09 10.09
C THR A 28 3.04 4.55 9.07
N ALA A 29 3.50 5.20 8.01
CA ALA A 29 2.62 5.67 6.94
C ALA A 29 2.06 4.50 6.12
N TYR A 30 0.81 4.65 5.71
CA TYR A 30 0.15 3.81 4.71
C TYR A 30 -0.73 4.69 3.82
N LEU A 31 -1.06 4.18 2.64
CA LEU A 31 -1.96 4.87 1.70
C LEU A 31 -3.19 4.01 1.46
N THR A 32 -4.39 4.55 1.65
CA THR A 32 -5.65 3.87 1.31
C THR A 32 -6.03 4.17 -0.12
N LEU A 33 -6.35 3.14 -0.91
CA LEU A 33 -6.87 3.29 -2.25
C LEU A 33 -8.41 3.35 -2.25
N PRO A 34 -9.04 4.00 -3.24
CA PRO A 34 -10.49 4.02 -3.35
C PRO A 34 -11.05 2.62 -3.69
N GLU A 35 -12.27 2.32 -3.22
CA GLU A 35 -12.90 0.98 -3.22
C GLU A 35 -13.01 0.30 -4.61
N GLN A 36 -12.89 1.05 -5.71
CA GLN A 36 -13.03 0.53 -7.09
C GLN A 36 -11.70 0.23 -7.79
N THR A 37 -10.58 0.26 -7.05
CA THR A 37 -9.24 -0.01 -7.62
C THR A 37 -8.89 -1.50 -7.53
N VAL A 38 -8.11 -1.89 -6.52
CA VAL A 38 -7.71 -3.26 -6.23
C VAL A 38 -7.69 -3.44 -4.72
N THR A 39 -8.25 -4.54 -4.24
CA THR A 39 -8.19 -4.89 -2.81
C THR A 39 -6.82 -5.48 -2.47
N ASP A 40 -6.40 -6.51 -3.21
CA ASP A 40 -5.10 -7.15 -3.06
C ASP A 40 -4.42 -7.28 -4.41
N GLY A 41 -3.14 -6.90 -4.49
CA GLY A 41 -2.37 -6.95 -5.72
C GLY A 41 -1.21 -5.96 -5.76
N ALA A 42 -1.05 -5.29 -6.89
CA ALA A 42 -0.04 -4.27 -7.10
C ALA A 42 -0.60 -3.01 -7.77
N ALA A 43 -0.06 -1.86 -7.39
CA ALA A 43 -0.19 -0.59 -8.07
C ALA A 43 1.17 -0.20 -8.67
N ILE A 44 1.22 -0.04 -9.99
CA ILE A 44 2.42 0.39 -10.72
C ILE A 44 2.25 1.86 -11.09
N VAL A 45 3.12 2.69 -10.54
CA VAL A 45 3.14 4.14 -10.77
C VAL A 45 4.30 4.54 -11.67
N TYR A 46 4.15 5.64 -12.41
CA TYR A 46 5.16 6.13 -13.35
C TYR A 46 5.53 7.59 -13.02
N PRO A 47 6.44 7.82 -12.05
CA PRO A 47 6.83 9.17 -11.64
C PRO A 47 7.43 9.99 -12.79
N THR A 48 8.10 9.32 -13.73
CA THR A 48 8.67 9.93 -14.93
C THR A 48 8.17 9.22 -16.18
N ALA A 49 7.58 9.98 -17.12
CA ALA A 49 7.13 9.44 -18.39
C ALA A 49 8.30 8.80 -19.18
N GLY A 50 8.08 7.60 -19.72
CA GLY A 50 9.09 6.86 -20.48
C GLY A 50 10.15 6.14 -19.62
N ARG A 51 10.05 6.17 -18.28
CA ARG A 51 10.85 5.33 -17.39
C ARG A 51 10.05 4.10 -16.93
N PRO A 52 10.73 3.01 -16.52
CA PRO A 52 10.07 1.90 -15.85
C PRO A 52 9.25 2.38 -14.65
N GLY A 53 8.08 1.78 -14.45
CA GLY A 53 7.23 2.09 -13.32
C GLY A 53 7.77 1.48 -12.03
N THR A 54 7.39 2.06 -10.90
CA THR A 54 7.65 1.52 -9.57
C THR A 54 6.43 0.73 -9.13
N CYS A 55 6.64 -0.54 -8.76
CA CYS A 55 5.59 -1.41 -8.24
C CYS A 55 5.44 -1.22 -6.73
N TRP A 56 4.21 -1.05 -6.28
CA TRP A 56 3.82 -1.01 -4.87
C TRP A 56 2.79 -2.10 -4.61
N TRP A 57 3.06 -2.96 -3.63
CA TRP A 57 2.11 -3.98 -3.20
C TRP A 57 0.93 -3.34 -2.46
N VAL A 58 -0.27 -3.80 -2.79
CA VAL A 58 -1.56 -3.37 -2.22
C VAL A 58 -2.17 -4.55 -1.49
N VAL A 59 -2.56 -4.36 -0.23
CA VAL A 59 -3.21 -5.38 0.60
C VAL A 59 -4.34 -4.74 1.39
N ASP A 60 -5.49 -5.40 1.42
CA ASP A 60 -6.70 -4.89 2.09
C ASP A 60 -7.04 -3.43 1.65
N SER A 61 -6.83 -3.11 0.38
CA SER A 61 -6.94 -1.77 -0.26
C SER A 61 -5.96 -0.71 0.28
N THR A 62 -4.86 -1.14 0.89
CA THR A 62 -3.83 -0.26 1.44
C THR A 62 -2.44 -0.55 0.87
N ILE A 63 -1.64 0.49 0.71
CA ILE A 63 -0.21 0.39 0.40
C ILE A 63 0.55 0.67 1.69
N PRO A 64 1.15 -0.34 2.35
CA PRO A 64 1.97 -0.14 3.53
C PRO A 64 3.40 0.28 3.14
N THR A 65 4.17 0.69 4.15
CA THR A 65 5.63 0.79 4.03
C THR A 65 6.23 -0.55 3.60
N GLN A 66 7.06 -0.52 2.56
CA GLN A 66 7.60 -1.71 1.90
C GLN A 66 8.97 -1.44 1.28
N ALA A 67 9.54 -2.43 0.59
CA ALA A 67 10.88 -2.29 -0.01
C ALA A 67 10.97 -1.16 -1.05
N ALA A 68 9.86 -0.85 -1.74
CA ALA A 68 9.77 0.27 -2.67
C ALA A 68 9.89 1.64 -1.97
N GLY A 69 9.58 1.72 -0.68
CA GLY A 69 9.68 2.93 0.12
C GLY A 69 8.57 3.10 1.16
N VAL A 70 8.51 4.30 1.72
CA VAL A 70 7.44 4.75 2.62
C VAL A 70 6.40 5.50 1.77
N PRO A 71 5.10 5.17 1.86
CA PRO A 71 4.06 5.95 1.21
C PRO A 71 4.09 7.41 1.68
N ASP A 72 4.05 8.34 0.74
CA ASP A 72 4.08 9.78 0.99
C ASP A 72 3.11 10.53 0.06
N GLU A 73 3.07 11.86 0.19
CA GLU A 73 2.21 12.71 -0.64
C GLU A 73 2.53 12.60 -2.14
N ALA A 74 3.81 12.37 -2.50
CA ALA A 74 4.19 12.22 -3.90
C ALA A 74 3.65 10.93 -4.51
N LEU A 75 3.61 9.83 -3.73
CA LEU A 75 2.92 8.61 -4.13
C LEU A 75 1.41 8.83 -4.23
N ALA A 76 0.82 9.56 -3.28
CA ALA A 76 -0.61 9.87 -3.28
C ALA A 76 -1.04 10.68 -4.53
N GLU A 77 -0.23 11.65 -4.96
CA GLU A 77 -0.45 12.41 -6.20
C GLU A 77 -0.46 11.53 -7.46
N LEU A 78 0.29 10.41 -7.44
CA LEU A 78 0.34 9.45 -8.55
C LEU A 78 -0.80 8.42 -8.51
N LEU A 79 -1.57 8.36 -7.42
CA LEU A 79 -2.64 7.41 -7.19
C LEU A 79 -3.94 8.18 -6.89
N PRO A 80 -4.69 8.59 -7.93
CA PRO A 80 -5.85 9.47 -7.78
C PRO A 80 -6.89 8.93 -6.80
N GLY A 81 -7.31 9.80 -5.86
CA GLY A 81 -8.32 9.47 -4.85
C GLY A 81 -7.80 8.66 -3.67
N SER A 82 -6.49 8.39 -3.61
CA SER A 82 -5.88 7.78 -2.45
C SER A 82 -5.75 8.74 -1.27
N VAL A 83 -5.69 8.21 -0.05
CA VAL A 83 -5.60 8.99 1.19
C VAL A 83 -4.43 8.50 2.03
N LEU A 84 -3.52 9.42 2.38
CA LEU A 84 -2.39 9.14 3.25
C LEU A 84 -2.86 9.06 4.72
N GLY A 85 -2.45 8.01 5.40
CA GLY A 85 -2.76 7.75 6.80
C GLY A 85 -1.57 7.23 7.58
N VAL A 86 -1.78 6.99 8.88
CA VAL A 86 -0.79 6.43 9.80
C VAL A 86 -1.39 5.24 10.52
N VAL A 87 -0.67 4.13 10.55
CA VAL A 87 -1.11 2.89 11.20
C VAL A 87 -1.36 3.20 12.69
N PRO A 88 -2.58 2.97 13.21
CA PRO A 88 -2.90 3.26 14.59
C PRO A 88 -2.00 2.51 15.58
N ALA A 89 -1.62 3.19 16.67
CA ALA A 89 -0.79 2.63 17.72
C ALA A 89 -1.50 1.55 18.57
N ASP A 90 -2.83 1.50 18.54
CA ASP A 90 -3.68 0.72 19.45
C ASP A 90 -4.04 -0.69 18.97
N LEU A 91 -3.59 -1.11 17.79
CA LEU A 91 -3.72 -2.49 17.31
C LEU A 91 -2.88 -3.52 18.09
N ALA A 92 -2.09 -3.07 19.09
CA ALA A 92 -1.16 -3.92 19.85
C ALA A 92 -1.67 -4.48 21.19
N ASP A 93 -2.79 -4.00 21.77
CA ASP A 93 -3.03 -4.23 23.22
C ASP A 93 -4.50 -4.48 23.64
N THR A 94 -5.27 -5.27 22.88
CA THR A 94 -6.51 -5.85 23.43
C THR A 94 -6.28 -7.31 23.86
N PRO A 95 -6.15 -7.61 25.16
CA PRO A 95 -6.23 -9.00 25.63
C PRO A 95 -7.63 -9.56 25.32
N PRO A 96 -7.77 -10.86 25.01
CA PRO A 96 -9.08 -11.45 24.73
C PRO A 96 -10.01 -11.32 25.94
N PRO A 97 -11.34 -11.16 25.74
CA PRO A 97 -12.29 -11.14 26.84
C PRO A 97 -12.23 -12.47 27.61
N SER A 98 -12.18 -12.36 28.94
CA SER A 98 -12.17 -13.50 29.87
C SER A 98 -13.47 -14.31 29.84
#